data_AF-B8HM01-F1
#
_entry.id   AF-B8HM01-F1
#
_cell.length_a   1.000
_cell.length_b   1.000
_cell.length_c   1.000
_cell.angle_alpha   90.00
_cell.angle_beta   90.00
_cell.angle_gamma   90.00
#
_symmetry.space_group_name_H-M   'P 1'
#
loop_
_entity.id
_entity.type
_entity.pdbx_description
1 polymer ?
#
loop_
_entity_poly.entity_id
_entity_poly.type
_entity_poly.pdbx_seq_one_letter_code
_entity_poly.pdbx_strand_id
1 'polypeptide(L)'
;MRQEFLDRLKELIQEKRIGSWKDGWVYGRLKQEFTLQSDELGKLAEVLGFKYGWNRVVEELLEEQWRSQELLWMEQQRLKLKQKVDANRQKADLSSKIDELLRELENPSQPQKPAKPLTKIEHALVSLILKMKEEEQLWLLEVIFNRYK
;
A
#
# COMPACT_ATOMS: atom_id res chain seq x y z
N MET A 1 11.72 25.49 6.54
CA MET A 1 11.14 24.18 6.89
C MET A 1 9.96 23.84 6.00
N ARG A 2 10.01 22.68 5.34
CA ARG A 2 8.95 22.19 4.44
C ARG A 2 7.78 21.59 5.24
N GLN A 3 6.56 21.80 4.77
CA GLN A 3 5.36 21.24 5.40
C GLN A 3 5.31 19.72 5.25
N GLU A 4 5.66 19.20 4.06
CA GLU A 4 5.74 17.76 3.76
C GLU A 4 6.68 17.02 4.73
N PHE A 5 7.81 17.63 5.09
CA PHE A 5 8.74 17.08 6.07
C PHE A 5 8.08 16.94 7.45
N LEU A 6 7.37 17.98 7.91
CA LEU A 6 6.71 17.97 9.23
C LEU A 6 5.60 16.93 9.32
N ASP A 7 4.80 16.82 8.26
CA ASP A 7 3.71 15.84 8.20
C ASP A 7 4.30 14.43 8.17
N ARG A 8 5.34 14.21 7.37
CA ARG A 8 6.02 12.92 7.31
C ARG A 8 6.73 12.54 8.61
N LEU A 9 7.37 13.50 9.28
CA LEU A 9 7.99 13.30 10.59
C LEU A 9 6.94 12.84 11.62
N LYS A 10 5.74 13.45 11.63
CA LYS A 10 4.66 13.03 12.54
C LYS A 10 4.20 11.61 12.26
N GLU A 11 4.00 11.24 10.99
CA GLU A 11 3.65 9.88 10.59
C GLU A 11 4.69 8.88 11.06
N LEU A 12 5.97 9.15 10.79
CA LEU A 12 7.06 8.26 11.19
C LEU A 12 7.18 8.12 12.71
N ILE A 13 6.89 9.17 13.49
CA ILE A 13 6.84 9.06 14.95
C ILE A 13 5.69 8.15 15.42
N GLN A 14 4.54 8.16 14.74
CA GLN A 14 3.45 7.24 15.02
C GLN A 14 3.82 5.80 14.63
N GLU A 15 4.35 5.60 13.42
CA GLU A 15 4.83 4.29 12.95
C GLU A 15 5.92 3.73 13.88
N LYS A 16 6.83 4.58 14.37
CA LYS A 16 7.84 4.23 15.37
C LYS A 16 7.21 3.63 16.62
N ARG A 17 6.17 4.26 17.16
CA ARG A 17 5.48 3.79 18.38
C ARG A 17 4.78 2.46 18.15
N ILE A 18 4.14 2.29 16.99
CA ILE A 18 3.41 1.05 16.65
C ILE A 18 4.40 -0.11 16.42
N GLY A 19 5.50 0.15 15.73
CA GLY A 19 6.50 -0.87 15.38
C GLY A 19 7.62 -1.06 16.41
N SER A 20 7.60 -0.32 17.52
CA SER A 20 8.69 -0.29 18.51
C SER A 20 10.08 -0.02 17.88
N TRP A 21 10.14 0.88 16.90
CA TRP A 21 11.37 1.24 16.21
C TRP A 21 12.23 2.20 17.04
N LYS A 22 13.55 2.21 16.79
CA LYS A 22 14.47 3.17 17.42
C LYS A 22 14.40 4.53 16.71
N ASP A 23 14.96 5.56 17.35
CA ASP A 23 14.99 6.91 16.79
C ASP A 23 15.74 7.00 15.46
N GLY A 24 16.82 6.23 15.32
CA GLY A 24 17.58 6.14 14.07
C GLY A 24 16.75 5.66 12.88
N TRP A 25 15.69 4.87 13.11
CA TRP A 25 14.77 4.47 12.05
C TRP A 25 14.01 5.66 11.45
N VAL A 26 13.52 6.57 12.29
CA VAL A 26 12.83 7.79 11.83
C VAL A 26 13.76 8.66 11.01
N TYR A 27 14.99 8.86 11.49
CA TYR A 27 16.03 9.60 10.77
C TYR A 27 16.37 8.96 9.42
N GLY A 28 16.63 7.65 9.39
CA GLY A 28 16.96 6.93 8.16
C GLY A 28 15.86 7.02 7.11
N ARG A 29 14.59 6.93 7.53
CA ARG A 29 13.43 7.10 6.63
C ARG A 29 13.35 8.50 6.05
N LEU A 30 13.53 9.53 6.87
CA LEU A 30 13.52 10.91 6.40
C LEU A 30 14.68 11.21 5.46
N LYS A 31 15.86 10.62 5.70
CA LYS A 31 17.04 10.76 4.83
C LYS A 31 16.88 10.09 3.47
N GLN A 32 16.09 9.01 3.38
CA GLN A 32 15.76 8.35 2.11
C GLN A 32 14.74 9.15 1.28
N GLU A 33 13.83 9.87 1.94
CA GLU A 33 12.73 10.59 1.30
C GLU A 33 13.09 12.07 1.00
N PHE A 34 13.98 12.68 1.79
CA PHE A 34 14.33 14.09 1.70
C PHE A 34 15.83 14.33 1.79
N THR A 35 16.31 15.35 1.09
CA THR A 35 17.60 15.99 1.40
C THR A 35 17.40 16.92 2.60
N LEU A 36 17.78 16.45 3.79
CA LEU A 36 17.53 17.13 5.06
C LEU A 36 18.34 18.43 5.19
N GLN A 37 17.63 19.53 5.47
CA GLN A 37 18.25 20.83 5.75
C GLN A 37 18.56 21.00 7.25
N SER A 38 19.42 21.96 7.58
CA SER A 38 19.86 22.20 8.96
C SER A 38 18.70 22.49 9.94
N ASP A 39 17.70 23.24 9.50
CA ASP A 39 16.49 23.52 10.30
C ASP A 39 15.64 22.26 10.54
N GLU A 40 15.53 21.40 9.53
CA GLU A 40 14.82 20.11 9.60
C GLU A 40 15.54 19.12 10.52
N LEU A 41 16.87 19.08 10.46
CA LEU A 41 17.71 18.28 11.36
C LEU A 41 17.57 18.76 12.82
N GLY A 42 17.55 20.08 13.04
CA GLY A 42 17.27 20.66 14.35
C GLY A 42 15.90 20.23 14.87
N LYS A 43 14.87 20.27 14.03
CA LYS A 43 13.51 19.87 14.41
C LYS A 43 13.40 18.37 14.69
N LEU A 44 14.05 17.56 13.88
CA LEU A 44 14.15 16.12 14.10
C LEU A 44 14.75 15.82 15.48
N ALA A 45 15.89 16.44 15.81
CA ALA A 45 16.54 16.27 17.10
C ALA A 45 15.62 16.66 18.28
N GLU A 46 14.92 17.80 18.16
CA GLU A 46 13.95 18.25 19.16
C GLU A 46 12.81 17.24 19.36
N VAL A 47 12.20 16.77 18.27
CA VAL A 47 11.06 15.83 18.31
C VAL A 47 11.47 14.45 18.84
N LEU A 48 12.70 14.01 18.57
CA LEU A 48 13.26 12.77 19.13
C LEU A 48 13.75 12.93 20.59
N GLY A 49 13.70 14.14 21.15
CA GLY A 49 14.00 14.41 22.56
C GLY A 49 15.47 14.73 22.88
N PHE A 50 16.29 15.05 21.86
CA PHE A 50 17.67 15.46 22.07
C PHE A 50 17.76 16.91 22.54
N LYS A 51 18.09 17.10 23.83
CA LYS A 51 18.13 18.41 24.50
C LYS A 51 19.13 19.40 23.91
N TYR A 52 20.21 18.90 23.31
CA TYR A 52 21.28 19.73 22.73
C TYR A 52 21.10 19.96 21.22
N GLY A 53 19.93 19.63 20.67
CA GLY A 53 19.64 19.76 19.24
C GLY A 53 20.50 18.83 18.37
N TRP A 54 20.57 19.16 17.07
CA TRP A 54 21.34 18.38 16.12
C TRP A 54 22.84 18.62 16.28
N ASN A 55 23.61 17.54 16.44
CA ASN A 55 25.06 17.57 16.49
C ASN A 55 25.64 16.24 15.98
N ARG A 56 26.96 16.21 15.77
CA ARG A 56 27.66 15.04 15.24
C ARG A 56 27.42 13.75 16.03
N VAL A 57 27.35 13.84 17.36
CA VAL A 57 27.11 12.67 18.22
C VAL A 57 25.70 12.12 18.02
N VAL A 58 24.71 13.01 17.89
CA VAL A 58 23.32 12.63 17.57
C VAL A 58 23.24 11.98 16.20
N GLU A 59 23.91 12.56 15.20
CA GLU A 59 23.94 12.00 13.84
C GLU A 59 24.56 10.59 13.83
N GLU A 60 25.74 10.41 14.44
CA GLU A 60 26.42 9.12 14.51
C GLU A 60 25.55 8.06 15.22
N LEU A 61 24.90 8.42 16.33
CA LEU A 61 23.98 7.54 17.05
C LEU A 61 22.79 7.12 16.18
N LEU A 62 22.16 8.08 15.49
CA LEU A 62 20.99 7.81 14.66
C LEU A 62 21.36 6.96 13.42
N GLU A 63 22.54 7.20 12.83
CA GLU A 63 23.06 6.43 11.71
C GLU A 63 23.39 4.98 12.12
N GLU A 64 23.98 4.77 13.30
CA GLU A 64 24.24 3.43 13.84
C GLU A 64 22.94 2.68 14.10
N GLN A 65 21.99 3.33 14.77
CA GLN A 65 20.66 2.77 15.02
C GLN A 65 19.95 2.43 13.70
N TRP A 66 20.03 3.30 12.70
CA TRP A 66 19.47 3.04 11.37
C TRP A 66 20.06 1.78 10.74
N ARG A 67 21.39 1.69 10.65
CA ARG A 67 22.08 0.53 10.07
C ARG A 67 21.68 -0.78 10.76
N SER A 68 21.51 -0.75 12.08
CA SER A 68 21.09 -1.93 12.84
C SER A 68 19.64 -2.36 12.56
N GLN A 69 18.77 -1.44 12.14
CA GLN A 69 17.34 -1.69 11.94
C GLN A 69 16.91 -1.75 10.48
N GLU A 70 17.74 -1.29 9.55
CA GLU A 70 17.45 -1.24 8.13
C GLU A 70 17.10 -2.64 7.59
N LEU A 71 17.89 -3.65 7.94
CA LEU A 71 17.66 -5.04 7.52
C LEU A 71 16.34 -5.59 8.06
N LEU A 72 16.06 -5.38 9.35
CA LEU A 72 14.83 -5.82 10.01
C LEU A 72 13.59 -5.17 9.38
N TRP A 73 13.69 -3.88 9.07
CA TRP A 73 12.63 -3.15 8.42
C TRP A 73 12.39 -3.63 6.98
N MET A 74 13.45 -3.82 6.19
CA MET A 74 13.33 -4.35 4.83
C MET A 74 12.66 -5.73 4.82
N GLU A 75 13.02 -6.60 5.76
CA GLU A 75 12.40 -7.90 5.91
C GLU A 75 10.91 -7.80 6.27
N GLN A 76 10.54 -6.91 7.20
CA GLN A 76 9.13 -6.66 7.50
C GLN A 76 8.35 -6.11 6.29
N GLN A 77 8.94 -5.20 5.51
CA GLN A 77 8.27 -4.70 4.30
C GLN A 77 8.11 -5.81 3.26
N ARG A 78 9.12 -6.66 3.09
CA ARG A 78 9.04 -7.83 2.21
C ARG A 78 7.92 -8.78 2.65
N LEU A 79 7.77 -9.02 3.97
CA LEU A 79 6.69 -9.84 4.51
C LEU A 79 5.32 -9.22 4.27
N LYS A 80 5.16 -7.91 4.49
CA LYS A 80 3.90 -7.20 4.20
C LYS A 80 3.54 -7.25 2.72
N LEU A 81 4.53 -7.07 1.83
CA LEU A 81 4.36 -7.21 0.39
C LEU A 81 3.94 -8.64 0.03
N LYS A 82 4.62 -9.65 0.58
CA LYS A 82 4.28 -11.05 0.37
C LYS A 82 2.86 -11.35 0.83
N GLN A 83 2.46 -10.91 2.02
CA GLN A 83 1.09 -11.06 2.52
C GLN A 83 0.06 -10.35 1.64
N LYS A 84 0.36 -9.14 1.13
CA LYS A 84 -0.53 -8.44 0.18
C LYS A 84 -0.64 -9.19 -1.14
N VAL A 85 0.46 -9.70 -1.68
CA VAL A 85 0.49 -10.51 -2.90
C VAL A 85 -0.28 -11.81 -2.69
N ASP A 86 -0.07 -12.49 -1.56
CA ASP A 86 -0.77 -13.73 -1.23
C ASP A 86 -2.27 -13.47 -0.99
N ALA A 87 -2.64 -12.38 -0.34
CA ALA A 87 -4.04 -11.97 -0.18
C ALA A 87 -4.68 -11.61 -1.53
N ASN A 88 -3.95 -10.95 -2.42
CA ASN A 88 -4.42 -10.65 -3.78
C ASN A 88 -4.53 -11.93 -4.62
N ARG A 89 -3.61 -12.89 -4.46
CA ARG A 89 -3.70 -14.22 -5.07
C ARG A 89 -4.87 -15.01 -4.53
N GLN A 90 -5.13 -14.97 -3.23
CA GLN A 90 -6.32 -15.59 -2.64
C GLN A 90 -7.60 -14.92 -3.13
N LYS A 91 -7.61 -13.59 -3.29
CA LYS A 91 -8.74 -12.88 -3.91
C LYS A 91 -8.89 -13.23 -5.39
N ALA A 92 -7.80 -13.42 -6.12
CA ALA A 92 -7.83 -13.87 -7.51
C ALA A 92 -8.29 -15.34 -7.63
N ASP A 93 -7.85 -16.22 -6.73
CA ASP A 93 -8.33 -17.62 -6.63
C ASP A 93 -9.79 -17.68 -6.19
N LEU A 94 -10.22 -16.80 -5.27
CA LEU A 94 -11.62 -16.65 -4.89
C LEU A 94 -12.44 -16.07 -6.03
N SER A 95 -11.90 -15.11 -6.79
CA SER A 95 -12.52 -14.60 -8.01
C SER A 95 -12.64 -15.69 -9.05
N SER A 96 -11.60 -16.49 -9.27
CA SER A 96 -11.61 -17.64 -10.17
C SER A 96 -12.59 -18.71 -9.70
N LYS A 97 -12.70 -18.97 -8.39
CA LYS A 97 -13.70 -19.88 -7.81
C LYS A 97 -15.10 -19.31 -7.89
N ILE A 98 -15.26 -17.99 -7.77
CA ILE A 98 -16.55 -17.31 -7.98
C ILE A 98 -16.91 -17.36 -9.46
N ASP A 99 -15.97 -17.20 -10.38
CA ASP A 99 -16.18 -17.34 -11.82
C ASP A 99 -16.48 -18.80 -12.20
N GLU A 100 -15.88 -19.77 -11.51
CA GLU A 100 -16.16 -21.20 -11.65
C GLU A 100 -17.56 -21.54 -11.09
N LEU A 101 -17.91 -21.03 -9.91
CA LEU A 101 -19.26 -21.14 -9.33
C LEU A 101 -20.30 -20.37 -10.14
N LEU A 102 -19.95 -19.23 -10.72
CA LEU A 102 -20.80 -18.47 -11.64
C LEU A 102 -20.96 -19.22 -12.95
N ARG A 103 -19.92 -19.89 -13.46
CA ARG A 103 -20.04 -20.82 -14.60
C ARG A 103 -20.90 -22.04 -14.29
N GLU A 104 -20.83 -22.57 -13.07
CA GLU A 104 -21.72 -23.64 -12.59
C GLU A 104 -23.16 -23.14 -12.44
N LEU A 105 -23.36 -21.88 -12.02
CA LEU A 105 -24.66 -21.21 -11.98
C LEU A 105 -25.16 -20.75 -13.36
N GLU A 106 -24.28 -20.51 -14.33
CA GLU A 106 -24.60 -20.13 -15.71
C GLU A 106 -24.82 -21.34 -16.63
N ASN A 107 -24.24 -22.49 -16.28
CA ASN A 107 -24.59 -23.79 -16.84
C ASN A 107 -25.26 -24.67 -15.79
N PRO A 108 -26.45 -24.30 -15.28
CA PRO A 108 -27.00 -25.18 -14.30
C PRO A 108 -27.54 -26.46 -14.96
N SER A 109 -27.62 -26.64 -16.30
CA SER A 109 -28.04 -27.89 -16.99
C SER A 109 -26.95 -28.50 -17.87
N GLN A 110 -26.11 -29.44 -17.45
CA GLN A 110 -26.32 -30.52 -16.47
C GLN A 110 -26.85 -30.09 -15.10
N PRO A 111 -27.96 -30.69 -14.64
CA PRO A 111 -29.37 -30.25 -14.70
C PRO A 111 -29.75 -29.03 -13.81
N GLN A 112 -30.38 -28.01 -14.43
CA GLN A 112 -30.99 -26.74 -13.92
C GLN A 112 -30.89 -25.52 -14.91
N LYS A 113 -32.05 -25.06 -15.36
CA LYS A 113 -32.56 -23.83 -16.02
C LYS A 113 -31.72 -22.81 -16.88
N PRO A 114 -32.34 -22.23 -17.94
CA PRO A 114 -31.67 -21.40 -18.96
C PRO A 114 -31.52 -19.91 -18.60
N ALA A 115 -30.33 -19.35 -18.85
CA ALA A 115 -30.03 -17.91 -18.73
C ALA A 115 -30.72 -17.08 -19.84
N LYS A 116 -31.25 -15.89 -19.48
CA LYS A 116 -31.84 -14.94 -20.42
C LYS A 116 -30.76 -14.33 -21.33
N PRO A 117 -31.02 -14.15 -22.63
CA PRO A 117 -30.06 -13.54 -23.54
C PRO A 117 -29.84 -12.06 -23.21
N LEU A 118 -28.58 -11.65 -23.12
CA LEU A 118 -28.16 -10.26 -22.92
C LEU A 118 -28.60 -9.38 -24.10
N THR A 119 -28.98 -8.15 -23.80
CA THR A 119 -29.41 -7.17 -24.79
C THR A 119 -28.22 -6.62 -25.58
N LYS A 120 -28.48 -6.05 -26.77
CA LYS A 120 -27.44 -5.53 -27.67
C LYS A 120 -26.56 -4.43 -27.03
N ILE A 121 -27.11 -3.69 -26.06
CA ILE A 121 -26.41 -2.63 -25.33
C ILE A 121 -25.40 -3.24 -24.35
N GLU A 122 -25.79 -4.31 -23.65
CA GLU A 122 -24.92 -5.04 -22.71
C GLU A 122 -23.76 -5.73 -23.44
N HIS A 123 -24.02 -6.29 -24.62
CA HIS A 123 -22.98 -6.82 -25.50
C HIS A 123 -21.98 -5.74 -25.97
N ALA A 124 -22.47 -4.54 -26.29
CA ALA A 124 -21.61 -3.44 -26.72
C ALA A 124 -20.71 -2.94 -25.57
N LEU A 125 -21.25 -2.88 -24.35
CA LEU A 125 -20.50 -2.49 -23.15
C LEU A 125 -19.42 -3.51 -22.78
N VAL A 126 -19.74 -4.80 -22.79
CA VAL A 126 -18.76 -5.87 -22.52
C VAL A 126 -17.67 -5.89 -23.60
N SER A 127 -18.03 -5.68 -24.86
CA SER A 127 -17.06 -5.62 -25.97
C SER A 127 -16.15 -4.40 -25.90
N LEU A 128 -16.63 -3.28 -25.34
CA LEU A 128 -15.82 -2.08 -25.14
C LEU A 128 -14.81 -2.31 -24.01
N ILE A 129 -15.24 -2.92 -22.90
CA ILE A 129 -14.42 -3.21 -21.73
C ILE A 129 -13.29 -4.17 -22.11
N LEU A 130 -13.58 -5.26 -22.85
CA LEU A 130 -12.58 -6.26 -23.26
C LEU A 130 -11.49 -5.74 -24.21
N LYS A 131 -11.66 -4.55 -24.80
CA LYS A 131 -10.66 -3.90 -25.65
C LYS A 131 -9.77 -2.89 -24.92
N MET A 132 -10.04 -2.64 -23.64
CA MET A 132 -9.25 -1.74 -22.80
C MET A 132 -8.09 -2.49 -22.13
N LYS A 133 -7.07 -1.75 -21.67
CA LYS A 133 -5.97 -2.35 -20.90
C LYS A 133 -6.50 -2.82 -19.54
N GLU A 134 -5.92 -3.88 -19.01
CA GLU A 134 -6.37 -4.57 -17.78
C GLU A 134 -6.56 -3.60 -16.59
N GLU A 135 -5.68 -2.62 -16.47
CA GLU A 135 -5.73 -1.57 -15.44
C GLU A 135 -6.94 -0.63 -15.58
N GLU A 136 -7.37 -0.35 -16.81
CA GLU A 136 -8.52 0.52 -17.10
C GLU A 136 -9.85 -0.21 -16.93
N GLN A 137 -9.87 -1.52 -17.17
CA GLN A 137 -11.04 -2.39 -16.97
C GLN A 137 -11.44 -2.46 -15.49
N LEU A 138 -10.45 -2.67 -14.62
CA LEU A 138 -10.64 -2.73 -13.17
C LEU A 138 -11.19 -1.40 -12.62
N TRP A 139 -10.64 -0.27 -13.06
CA TRP A 139 -11.10 1.05 -12.64
C TRP A 139 -12.55 1.32 -13.04
N LEU A 140 -12.93 0.99 -14.29
CA LEU A 140 -14.30 1.19 -14.78
C LEU A 140 -15.32 0.32 -14.03
N LEU A 141 -14.96 -0.92 -13.70
CA LEU A 141 -15.79 -1.80 -12.89
C LEU A 141 -15.95 -1.26 -11.46
N GLU A 142 -14.87 -0.77 -10.83
CA GLU A 142 -14.95 -0.13 -9.51
C GLU A 142 -15.85 1.11 -9.50
N VAL A 143 -15.79 1.94 -10.55
CA VAL A 143 -16.64 3.14 -10.68
C VAL A 143 -18.11 2.78 -10.86
N ILE A 144 -18.42 1.73 -11.64
CA ILE A 144 -19.80 1.27 -11.83
C ILE A 144 -20.35 0.67 -10.52
N PHE A 145 -19.60 -0.20 -9.84
CA PHE A 145 -20.07 -0.86 -8.62
C PHE A 145 -20.20 0.08 -7.43
N ASN A 146 -19.35 1.10 -7.29
CA ASN A 146 -19.49 2.11 -6.22
C ASN A 146 -20.68 3.06 -6.42
N ARG A 147 -21.29 3.09 -7.60
CA ARG A 147 -22.46 3.94 -7.90
C ARG A 147 -23.80 3.29 -7.55
N TYR A 148 -23.81 1.99 -7.28
CA TYR A 148 -24.99 1.21 -6.89
C TYR A 148 -25.00 0.82 -5.40
N LYS A 149 -24.12 1.41 -4.59
CA LYS A 149 -24.16 1.42 -3.13
C LYS A 149 -24.81 2.70 -2.63
#